data_AF-A0A800CW92-F1
#
_entry.id   AF-A0A800CW92-F1
#
_cell.length_a   1.000
_cell.length_b   1.000
_cell.length_c   1.000
_cell.angle_alpha   90.00
_cell.angle_beta   90.00
_cell.angle_gamma   90.00
#
_symmetry.space_group_name_H-M   'P 1'
#
loop_
_entity.id
_entity.type
_entity.pdbx_description
1 polymer ?
#
loop_
_entity_poly.entity_id
_entity_poly.type
_entity_poly.pdbx_seq_one_letter_code
_entity_poly.pdbx_strand_id
1 'polypeptide(L)'
;MNYPVWLLDMFGGGTLIALIAVIHVYVSHFAVGGGLFLVVTEMKGLRENSPAILDYTKKHTRFFLLVSMVFGGLTGVAIWFTIALLSPAGTSSLIHTFVFAWATEWVFFLGEIVSLLLYYYYFNKISSRNHLILGWIYFGCAWVSLFVINGVIDY
;
A
#
# COMPACT_ATOMS: atom_id res chain seq x y z
N MET A 1 -8.23 30.16 14.86
CA MET A 1 -7.91 30.81 13.57
C MET A 1 -8.57 30.01 12.47
N ASN A 2 -9.14 30.66 11.45
CA ASN A 2 -9.67 29.96 10.28
C ASN A 2 -8.49 29.57 9.37
N TYR A 3 -8.44 28.32 8.93
CA TYR A 3 -7.45 27.87 7.96
C TYR A 3 -7.80 28.39 6.56
N PRO A 4 -6.81 28.75 5.72
CA PRO A 4 -7.07 29.07 4.32
C PRO A 4 -7.48 27.78 3.58
N VAL A 5 -8.67 27.78 2.98
CA VAL A 5 -9.21 26.63 2.23
C VAL A 5 -9.22 26.95 0.75
N TRP A 6 -8.77 26.02 -0.09
CA TRP A 6 -8.94 26.16 -1.53
C TRP A 6 -10.37 25.78 -1.94
N LEU A 7 -11.21 26.80 -2.19
CA LEU A 7 -12.56 26.61 -2.71
C LEU A 7 -12.54 26.33 -4.21
N LEU A 8 -13.22 25.26 -4.62
CA LEU A 8 -13.43 24.87 -6.01
C LEU A 8 -14.92 25.05 -6.33
N ASP A 9 -15.22 25.94 -7.28
CA ASP A 9 -16.60 26.40 -7.54
C ASP A 9 -17.47 25.36 -8.28
N MET A 10 -16.88 24.44 -9.06
CA MET A 10 -17.64 23.47 -9.87
C MET A 10 -17.58 22.01 -9.38
N PHE A 11 -16.65 21.68 -8.49
CA PHE A 11 -16.56 20.36 -7.85
C PHE A 11 -16.06 20.59 -6.43
N GLY A 12 -16.98 20.67 -5.45
CA GLY A 12 -16.63 21.00 -4.07
C GLY A 12 -15.50 20.09 -3.55
N GLY A 13 -14.62 20.63 -2.70
CA GLY A 13 -13.35 19.98 -2.33
C GLY A 13 -13.48 18.54 -1.81
N GLY A 14 -14.60 18.20 -1.17
CA GLY A 14 -14.90 16.84 -0.73
C GLY A 14 -15.03 15.81 -1.86
N THR A 15 -15.47 16.22 -3.05
CA THR A 15 -15.66 15.32 -4.20
C THR A 15 -14.32 14.79 -4.73
N LEU A 16 -13.32 15.67 -4.82
CA LEU A 16 -11.97 15.28 -5.26
C LEU A 16 -11.29 14.37 -4.23
N ILE A 17 -11.46 14.67 -2.94
CA ILE A 17 -11.01 13.80 -1.84
C ILE A 17 -11.63 12.40 -2.01
N ALA A 18 -12.96 12.32 -2.16
CA ALA A 18 -13.67 11.06 -2.29
C ALA A 18 -13.20 10.24 -3.51
N LEU A 19 -13.03 10.90 -4.67
CA LEU A 19 -12.58 10.23 -5.89
C LEU A 19 -11.20 9.57 -5.72
N ILE A 20 -10.22 10.33 -5.22
CA ILE A 20 -8.85 9.83 -5.04
C ILE A 20 -8.82 8.76 -3.93
N ALA A 21 -9.54 8.97 -2.83
CA ALA A 21 -9.61 8.03 -1.72
C ALA A 21 -10.20 6.68 -2.14
N VAL A 22 -11.30 6.66 -2.89
CA VAL A 22 -11.90 5.41 -3.38
C VAL A 22 -10.92 4.64 -4.26
N ILE A 23 -10.29 5.33 -5.23
CA ILE A 23 -9.29 4.69 -6.11
C ILE A 23 -8.15 4.09 -5.29
N HIS A 24 -7.59 4.86 -4.36
CA HIS A 24 -6.50 4.41 -3.51
C HIS A 24 -6.90 3.18 -2.68
N VAL A 25 -8.06 3.21 -2.03
CA VAL A 25 -8.54 2.11 -1.18
C VAL A 25 -8.67 0.81 -1.97
N TYR A 26 -9.22 0.84 -3.19
CA TYR A 26 -9.29 -0.36 -4.03
C TYR A 26 -7.90 -0.93 -4.35
N VAL A 27 -6.93 -0.06 -4.64
CA VAL A 27 -5.55 -0.47 -4.93
C VAL A 27 -4.88 -1.02 -3.68
N SER A 28 -5.10 -0.43 -2.51
CA SER A 28 -4.53 -0.89 -1.24
C SER A 28 -5.04 -2.28 -0.86
N HIS A 29 -6.33 -2.57 -1.04
CA HIS A 29 -6.86 -3.93 -0.85
C HIS A 29 -6.24 -4.93 -1.82
N PHE A 30 -6.06 -4.53 -3.08
CA PHE A 30 -5.38 -5.35 -4.08
C PHE A 30 -3.90 -5.58 -3.72
N ALA A 31 -3.21 -4.58 -3.17
CA ALA A 31 -1.84 -4.70 -2.68
C ALA A 31 -1.74 -5.74 -1.56
N VAL A 32 -2.55 -5.63 -0.51
CA VAL A 32 -2.50 -6.59 0.61
C VAL A 32 -2.86 -8.02 0.15
N GLY A 33 -3.95 -8.17 -0.60
CA GLY A 33 -4.38 -9.48 -1.11
C GLY A 33 -3.41 -10.08 -2.13
N GLY A 34 -2.90 -9.26 -3.04
CA GLY A 34 -1.91 -9.67 -4.05
C GLY A 34 -0.57 -10.05 -3.43
N GLY A 35 -0.19 -9.40 -2.31
CA GLY A 35 0.96 -9.79 -1.49
C GLY A 35 0.87 -11.23 -1.02
N LEU A 36 -0.23 -11.58 -0.37
CA LEU A 36 -0.49 -12.95 0.08
C LEU A 36 -0.50 -13.92 -1.10
N PHE A 37 -1.12 -13.53 -2.22
CA PHE A 37 -1.18 -14.33 -3.43
C PHE A 37 0.22 -14.68 -3.97
N LEU A 38 1.15 -13.71 -4.02
CA LEU A 38 2.53 -13.97 -4.47
C LEU A 38 3.21 -15.05 -3.63
N VAL A 39 3.13 -14.92 -2.30
CA VAL A 39 3.75 -15.86 -1.36
C VAL A 39 3.17 -17.26 -1.51
N VAL A 40 1.84 -17.38 -1.51
CA VAL A 40 1.15 -18.67 -1.61
C VAL A 40 1.42 -19.34 -2.97
N THR A 41 1.47 -18.54 -4.05
CA THR A 41 1.75 -19.05 -5.40
C THR A 41 3.19 -19.55 -5.51
N GLU A 42 4.16 -18.83 -4.92
CA GLU A 42 5.54 -19.31 -4.82
C GLU A 42 5.64 -20.60 -4.00
N MET A 43 5.02 -20.65 -2.82
CA MET A 43 4.99 -21.86 -1.99
C MET A 43 4.43 -23.06 -2.74
N LYS A 44 3.36 -22.85 -3.52
CA LYS A 44 2.77 -23.89 -4.38
C LYS A 44 3.77 -24.34 -5.45
N GLY A 45 4.41 -23.41 -6.16
CA GLY A 45 5.40 -23.71 -7.20
C GLY A 45 6.60 -24.51 -6.66
N LEU A 46 7.05 -24.18 -5.45
CA LEU A 46 8.12 -24.91 -4.76
C LEU A 46 7.68 -26.31 -4.32
N ARG A 47 6.47 -26.44 -3.75
CA ARG A 47 5.93 -27.73 -3.28
C ARG A 47 5.70 -28.71 -4.42
N GLU A 48 5.23 -28.21 -5.57
CA GLU A 48 4.95 -29.01 -6.76
C GLU A 48 6.18 -29.17 -7.67
N ASN A 49 7.32 -28.54 -7.33
CA ASN A 49 8.50 -28.46 -8.20
C ASN A 49 8.16 -28.03 -9.63
N SER A 50 7.26 -27.05 -9.79
CA SER A 50 6.73 -26.61 -11.08
C SER A 50 7.40 -25.31 -11.53
N PRO A 51 8.30 -25.35 -12.54
CA PRO A 51 8.94 -24.15 -13.06
C PRO A 51 7.94 -23.15 -13.64
N ALA A 52 6.86 -23.65 -14.25
CA ALA A 52 5.82 -22.80 -14.85
C ALA A 52 5.12 -21.91 -13.81
N ILE A 53 4.86 -22.43 -12.61
CA ILE A 53 4.25 -21.63 -11.53
C ILE A 53 5.24 -20.58 -11.03
N LEU A 54 6.51 -20.94 -10.86
CA LEU A 54 7.54 -20.00 -10.40
C LEU A 54 7.79 -18.87 -11.41
N ASP A 55 7.81 -19.18 -12.70
CA ASP A 55 7.94 -18.20 -13.77
C ASP A 55 6.73 -17.27 -13.85
N TYR A 56 5.52 -17.81 -13.65
CA TYR A 56 4.31 -17.00 -13.52
C TYR A 56 4.42 -16.04 -12.33
N THR A 57 4.78 -16.54 -11.13
CA THR A 57 4.94 -15.71 -9.94
C THR A 57 5.93 -14.58 -10.20
N LYS A 58 7.10 -14.89 -10.76
CA LYS A 58 8.14 -13.91 -11.09
C LYS A 58 7.64 -12.79 -12.01
N LYS A 59 6.92 -13.17 -13.08
CA LYS A 59 6.34 -12.20 -14.02
C LYS A 59 5.25 -11.36 -13.36
N HIS A 60 4.42 -12.00 -12.54
CA HIS A 60 3.33 -11.34 -11.82
C HIS A 60 3.86 -10.35 -10.78
N THR A 61 4.99 -10.64 -10.12
CA THR A 61 5.64 -9.73 -9.16
C THR A 61 5.93 -8.35 -9.78
N ARG A 62 6.34 -8.29 -11.06
CA ARG A 62 6.58 -6.99 -11.73
C ARG A 62 5.30 -6.18 -11.87
N PHE A 63 4.22 -6.83 -12.32
CA PHE A 63 2.91 -6.17 -12.45
C PHE A 63 2.45 -5.68 -11.08
N PHE A 64 2.55 -6.54 -10.09
CA PHE A 64 2.18 -6.24 -8.72
C PHE A 64 2.97 -5.04 -8.17
N LEU A 65 4.29 -5.02 -8.33
CA LEU A 65 5.15 -3.89 -7.94
C LEU A 65 4.70 -2.57 -8.57
N LEU A 66 4.37 -2.54 -9.86
CA LEU A 66 3.90 -1.31 -10.50
C LEU A 66 2.55 -0.84 -9.93
N VAL A 67 1.64 -1.76 -9.64
CA VAL A 67 0.32 -1.41 -9.14
C VAL A 67 0.36 -1.01 -7.66
N SER A 68 0.94 -1.83 -6.79
CA SER A 68 0.94 -1.58 -5.34
C SER A 68 1.88 -0.44 -4.96
N MET A 69 3.16 -0.54 -5.34
CA MET A 69 4.17 0.44 -4.93
C MET A 69 4.02 1.76 -5.69
N VAL A 70 3.96 1.73 -7.02
CA VAL A 70 3.97 2.98 -7.80
C VAL A 70 2.59 3.63 -7.80
N PHE A 71 1.56 2.94 -8.30
CA PHE A 71 0.22 3.52 -8.37
C PHE A 71 -0.42 3.71 -7.00
N GLY A 72 -0.33 2.71 -6.11
CA GLY A 72 -0.80 2.80 -4.73
C GLY A 72 -0.07 3.90 -3.94
N GLY A 73 1.26 3.94 -4.00
CA GLY A 73 2.05 4.98 -3.33
C GLY A 73 1.72 6.40 -3.81
N LEU A 74 1.61 6.61 -5.12
CA LEU A 74 1.25 7.92 -5.69
C LEU A 74 -0.15 8.37 -5.26
N THR A 75 -1.13 7.46 -5.30
CA THR A 75 -2.51 7.79 -4.90
C THR A 75 -2.62 8.06 -3.40
N GLY A 76 -1.86 7.37 -2.56
CA GLY A 76 -1.81 7.63 -1.11
C GLY A 76 -1.23 9.00 -0.78
N VAL A 77 -0.11 9.36 -1.42
CA VAL A 77 0.47 10.70 -1.30
C VAL A 77 -0.49 11.77 -1.83
N ALA A 78 -1.20 11.49 -2.93
CA ALA A 78 -2.18 12.43 -3.48
C ALA A 78 -3.34 12.74 -2.50
N ILE A 79 -3.78 11.76 -1.71
CA ILE A 79 -4.79 12.01 -0.64
C ILE A 79 -4.27 13.06 0.33
N TRP A 80 -3.05 12.89 0.85
CA TRP A 80 -2.44 13.81 1.81
C TRP A 80 -2.39 15.26 1.31
N PHE A 81 -1.94 15.47 0.08
CA PHE A 81 -1.93 16.80 -0.53
C PHE A 81 -3.35 17.35 -0.71
N THR A 82 -4.29 16.51 -1.13
CA THR A 82 -5.67 16.92 -1.41
C THR A 82 -6.40 17.33 -0.13
N ILE A 83 -6.30 16.54 0.95
CA ILE A 83 -6.95 16.87 2.23
C ILE A 83 -6.30 18.09 2.89
N ALA A 84 -4.98 18.27 2.77
CA ALA A 84 -4.29 19.43 3.33
C ALA A 84 -4.73 20.75 2.68
N LEU A 85 -5.01 20.74 1.37
CA LEU A 85 -5.43 21.93 0.61
C LEU A 85 -6.94 22.21 0.73
N LEU A 86 -7.76 21.16 0.70
CA LEU A 86 -9.22 21.27 0.61
C LEU A 86 -9.93 21.14 1.97
N SER A 87 -9.28 20.53 2.97
CA SER A 87 -9.79 20.39 4.33
C SER A 87 -8.66 20.50 5.39
N PRO A 88 -7.96 21.64 5.47
CA PRO A 88 -6.85 21.84 6.41
C PRO A 88 -7.25 21.71 7.88
N ALA A 89 -8.46 22.15 8.25
CA ALA A 89 -8.97 22.00 9.62
C ALA A 89 -9.20 20.52 9.99
N GLY A 90 -9.80 19.74 9.08
CA GLY A 90 -9.98 18.30 9.25
C GLY A 90 -8.63 17.57 9.30
N THR A 91 -7.72 17.92 8.39
CA THR A 91 -6.35 17.38 8.36
C THR A 91 -5.61 17.66 9.67
N SER A 92 -5.69 18.90 10.20
CA SER A 92 -5.07 19.25 11.47
C SER A 92 -5.65 18.45 12.63
N SER A 93 -6.98 18.30 12.69
CA SER A 93 -7.65 17.49 13.72
C SER A 93 -7.16 16.04 13.68
N LEU A 94 -7.12 15.44 12.50
CA LEU A 94 -6.68 14.06 12.35
C LEU A 94 -5.21 13.91 12.75
N ILE A 95 -4.33 14.86 12.42
CA ILE A 95 -2.90 14.81 12.81
C ILE A 95 -2.77 14.84 14.33
N HIS A 96 -3.49 15.74 15.01
CA HIS A 96 -3.43 15.81 16.47
C HIS A 96 -3.95 14.55 17.17
N THR A 97 -4.88 13.83 16.56
CA THR A 97 -5.43 12.59 17.12
C THR A 97 -4.60 11.35 16.76
N PHE A 98 -4.10 11.26 15.52
CA PHE A 98 -3.61 10.02 14.93
C PHE A 98 -2.16 10.05 14.44
N VAL A 99 -1.37 11.06 14.81
CA VAL A 99 0.04 11.19 14.35
C VAL A 99 0.85 9.90 14.50
N PHE A 100 0.68 9.16 15.60
CA PHE A 100 1.40 7.89 15.82
C PHE A 100 0.84 6.72 15.01
N ALA A 101 -0.47 6.69 14.76
CA ALA A 101 -1.07 5.69 13.88
C ALA A 101 -0.56 5.88 12.45
N TRP A 102 -0.52 7.12 11.95
CA TRP A 102 0.08 7.41 10.65
C TRP A 102 1.58 7.16 10.59
N ALA A 103 2.34 7.56 11.62
CA ALA A 103 3.77 7.22 11.66
C ALA A 103 3.99 5.70 11.57
N THR A 104 3.13 4.93 12.23
CA THR A 104 3.15 3.46 12.17
C THR A 104 2.86 2.97 10.75
N GLU A 105 1.78 3.44 10.12
CA GLU A 105 1.45 3.13 8.72
C GLU A 105 2.64 3.40 7.79
N TRP A 106 3.27 4.57 7.86
CA TRP A 106 4.41 4.93 6.99
C TRP A 106 5.63 4.03 7.20
N VAL A 107 5.92 3.62 8.44
CA VAL A 107 7.01 2.67 8.72
C VAL A 107 6.73 1.31 8.11
N PHE A 108 5.50 0.80 8.26
CA PHE A 108 5.12 -0.48 7.65
C PHE A 108 5.03 -0.39 6.13
N PHE A 109 4.57 0.73 5.57
CA PHE A 109 4.57 0.99 4.13
C PHE A 109 6.00 1.05 3.55
N LEU A 110 6.96 1.62 4.27
CA LEU A 110 8.37 1.54 3.89
C LEU A 110 8.87 0.09 3.90
N GLY A 111 8.51 -0.69 4.94
CA GLY A 111 8.81 -2.12 5.02
C GLY A 111 8.21 -2.92 3.84
N GLU A 112 6.99 -2.58 3.46
CA GLU A 112 6.29 -3.12 2.29
C GLU A 112 7.10 -2.86 1.00
N ILE A 113 7.47 -1.60 0.75
CA ILE A 113 8.26 -1.22 -0.44
C ILE A 113 9.60 -1.95 -0.49
N VAL A 114 10.35 -1.93 0.62
CA VAL A 114 11.69 -2.53 0.68
C VAL A 114 11.62 -4.04 0.48
N SER A 115 10.70 -4.72 1.18
CA SER A 115 10.54 -6.17 1.04
C SER A 115 10.08 -6.56 -0.37
N LEU A 116 9.19 -5.80 -1.00
CA LEU A 116 8.74 -6.07 -2.37
C LEU A 116 9.84 -5.88 -3.41
N LEU A 117 10.65 -4.83 -3.27
CA LEU A 117 11.80 -4.60 -4.14
C LEU A 117 12.81 -5.75 -4.02
N LEU A 118 13.12 -6.16 -2.79
CA LEU A 118 14.01 -7.29 -2.55
C LEU A 118 13.44 -8.58 -3.14
N TYR A 119 12.14 -8.84 -2.92
CA TYR A 119 11.43 -9.99 -3.49
C TYR A 119 11.50 -9.99 -5.03
N TYR A 120 11.29 -8.85 -5.68
CA TYR A 120 11.38 -8.76 -7.14
C TYR A 120 12.82 -8.95 -7.67
N TYR A 121 13.79 -8.22 -7.12
CA TYR A 121 15.17 -8.20 -7.66
C TYR A 121 16.01 -9.41 -7.31
N TYR A 122 15.69 -10.09 -6.20
CA TYR A 122 16.39 -11.29 -5.74
C TYR A 122 15.66 -12.59 -6.09
N PHE A 123 14.64 -12.51 -6.95
CA PHE A 123 13.97 -13.69 -7.50
C PHE A 123 14.99 -14.61 -8.19
N ASN A 124 15.16 -15.84 -7.69
CA ASN A 124 16.19 -16.83 -8.06
C ASN A 124 17.65 -16.47 -7.72
N LYS A 125 17.92 -15.41 -6.94
CA LYS A 125 19.28 -15.04 -6.49
C LYS A 125 19.58 -15.44 -5.04
N ILE A 126 18.55 -15.73 -4.27
CA ILE A 126 18.65 -16.20 -2.88
C ILE A 126 17.96 -17.56 -2.74
N SER A 127 18.18 -18.23 -1.62
CA SER A 127 17.48 -19.47 -1.31
C SER A 127 15.97 -19.26 -1.26
N SER A 128 15.20 -20.24 -1.73
CA SER A 128 13.73 -20.19 -1.73
C SER A 128 13.15 -19.92 -0.34
N ARG A 129 13.81 -20.42 0.71
CA ARG A 129 13.43 -20.13 2.10
C ARG A 129 13.51 -18.64 2.42
N ASN A 130 14.62 -17.98 2.08
CA ASN A 130 14.80 -16.56 2.35
C ASN A 130 13.88 -15.70 1.46
N HIS A 131 13.62 -16.16 0.24
CA HIS A 131 12.69 -15.50 -0.68
C HIS A 131 11.25 -15.52 -0.15
N LEU A 132 10.79 -16.68 0.35
CA LEU A 132 9.50 -16.79 1.02
C LEU A 132 9.41 -15.92 2.28
N ILE A 133 10.49 -15.81 3.07
CA ILE A 133 10.52 -14.92 4.24
C ILE A 133 10.31 -13.47 3.82
N LEU A 134 10.95 -13.00 2.74
CA LEU A 134 10.73 -11.64 2.21
C LEU A 134 9.27 -11.44 1.81
N GLY A 135 8.66 -12.43 1.17
CA GLY A 135 7.24 -12.37 0.81
C GLY A 135 6.31 -12.33 2.03
N TRP A 136 6.59 -13.08 3.08
CA TRP A 136 5.82 -13.01 4.33
C TRP A 136 6.02 -11.69 5.09
N ILE A 137 7.24 -11.14 5.07
CA ILE A 137 7.50 -9.80 5.62
C ILE A 137 6.67 -8.76 4.87
N TYR A 138 6.66 -8.81 3.54
CA TYR A 138 5.81 -7.95 2.71
C TYR A 138 4.35 -8.03 3.16
N PHE A 139 3.79 -9.24 3.20
CA PHE A 139 2.39 -9.42 3.56
C PHE A 139 2.08 -8.93 4.97
N GLY A 140 2.95 -9.22 5.94
CA GLY A 140 2.79 -8.74 7.31
C GLY A 140 2.81 -7.21 7.39
N CYS A 141 3.76 -6.56 6.72
CA CYS A 141 3.83 -5.10 6.65
C CYS A 141 2.57 -4.49 6.01
N ALA A 142 2.16 -5.01 4.85
CA ALA A 142 0.99 -4.53 4.12
C ALA A 142 -0.30 -4.70 4.94
N TRP A 143 -0.45 -5.84 5.62
CA TRP A 143 -1.60 -6.10 6.48
C TRP A 143 -1.66 -5.18 7.69
N VAL A 144 -0.53 -4.95 8.38
CA VAL A 144 -0.48 -4.01 9.53
C VAL A 144 -0.77 -2.58 9.07
N SER A 145 -0.23 -2.15 7.94
CA SER A 145 -0.54 -0.85 7.35
C SER A 145 -2.05 -0.68 7.12
N LEU A 146 -2.68 -1.67 6.47
CA LEU A 146 -4.13 -1.67 6.23
C LEU A 146 -4.96 -1.69 7.52
N PHE A 147 -4.54 -2.48 8.51
CA PHE A 147 -5.21 -2.56 9.80
C PHE A 147 -5.18 -1.21 10.54
N VAL A 148 -4.02 -0.56 10.58
CA VAL A 148 -3.84 0.72 11.27
C VAL A 148 -4.65 1.82 10.58
N ILE A 149 -4.60 1.93 9.24
CA ILE A 149 -5.32 3.00 8.54
C ILE A 149 -6.85 2.83 8.62
N ASN A 150 -7.36 1.60 8.60
CA ASN A 150 -8.80 1.36 8.82
C ASN A 150 -9.23 1.83 10.21
N GLY A 151 -8.41 1.59 11.25
CA GLY A 151 -8.69 2.11 12.59
C GLY A 151 -8.72 3.64 12.69
N VAL A 152 -8.04 4.36 11.80
CA VAL A 152 -8.10 5.83 11.69
C VAL A 152 -9.36 6.28 10.94
N ILE A 153 -9.77 5.54 9.90
CA ILE A 153 -10.92 5.91 9.05
C ILE A 153 -12.26 5.60 9.73
N ASP A 154 -12.32 4.58 10.59
CA ASP A 154 -13.53 4.18 11.32
C ASP A 154 -13.85 5.09 12.53
N TYR A 155 -13.04 6.12 12.78
CA TYR A 155 -13.23 7.14 13.83
C TYR A 155 -14.20 8.24 13.41
#